data_AF-A0A2N2YNY8-F1
#
_entry.id   AF-A0A2N2YNY8-F1
#
_cell.length_a   1.000
_cell.length_b   1.000
_cell.length_c   1.000
_cell.angle_alpha   90.00
_cell.angle_beta   90.00
_cell.angle_gamma   90.00
#
_symmetry.space_group_name_H-M   'P 1'
#
loop_
_entity.id
_entity.type
_entity.pdbx_description
1 polymer ?
#
loop_
_entity_poly.entity_id
_entity_poly.type
_entity_poly.pdbx_seq_one_letter_code
_entity_poly.pdbx_strand_id
1 'polypeptide(L)'
;MNDKREVFYAKIMLFGEYSVICDSMGLTIPYAHFKGELSFINEDKYTDLEFAYESNRQLKKYSLYLQKLIDDGELIFEFDLSSFKKDIDKGLYFESSIPQGFGIGSSGALCAALYNEYGQNKIPNSRHISKKEILNLKKIFAQLESYFHGVSSGIDPLNCYLKHPIIIQGKADLSTVGIPRNKHDEKGAIFLINTGHAGMTEPLVKLFFEQCKQHSFYKSIRDEMIPFNNNCIKSLIKGETKEFFKNLRGLSKFLLKNMEPMIPETFKEIWNIGLDTSTYYLKLCGSGGGGFLLGFTEDLEKAKFELKKHNVELIPVYKNAKVIDTIKNI
;
A
#
# COMPACT_ATOMS: atom_id res chain seq x y z
N MET A 1 7.89 26.91 -19.94
CA MET A 1 8.65 26.20 -18.91
C MET A 1 7.81 24.99 -18.52
N ASN A 2 8.28 23.77 -18.81
CA ASN A 2 7.56 22.56 -18.38
C ASN A 2 7.74 22.44 -16.87
N ASP A 3 6.78 22.94 -16.09
CA ASP A 3 6.69 22.61 -14.67
C ASP A 3 6.53 21.10 -14.56
N LYS A 4 7.61 20.44 -14.15
CA LYS A 4 7.66 19.00 -14.05
C LYS A 4 6.87 18.60 -12.82
N ARG A 5 5.57 18.33 -13.02
CA ARG A 5 4.66 17.91 -11.96
C ARG A 5 5.18 16.67 -11.24
N GLU A 6 4.93 16.65 -9.94
CA GLU A 6 5.47 15.61 -9.09
C GLU A 6 4.74 14.27 -9.31
N VAL A 7 5.52 13.20 -9.34
CA VAL A 7 5.04 11.82 -9.48
C VAL A 7 4.82 11.22 -8.09
N PHE A 8 3.70 10.54 -7.90
CA PHE A 8 3.33 9.84 -6.67
C PHE A 8 3.33 8.33 -6.93
N TYR A 9 4.02 7.58 -6.08
CA TYR A 9 4.13 6.14 -6.23
C TYR A 9 2.96 5.42 -5.57
N ALA A 10 2.64 4.24 -6.08
CA ALA A 10 1.81 3.29 -5.35
C ALA A 10 2.46 2.93 -4.01
N LYS A 11 1.71 2.24 -3.16
CA LYS A 11 2.18 1.70 -1.89
C LYS A 11 1.90 0.22 -1.79
N ILE A 12 2.72 -0.50 -1.05
CA ILE A 12 2.46 -1.89 -0.65
C ILE A 12 2.45 -1.94 0.87
N MET A 13 1.40 -2.51 1.45
CA MET A 13 1.41 -2.92 2.85
C MET A 13 2.10 -4.28 2.92
N LEU A 14 3.32 -4.29 3.47
CA LEU A 14 4.05 -5.55 3.65
C LEU A 14 3.40 -6.37 4.76
N PHE A 15 2.99 -5.69 5.82
CA PHE A 15 2.43 -6.29 7.03
C PHE A 15 1.42 -5.36 7.66
N GLY A 16 0.46 -5.96 8.36
CA GLY A 16 -0.48 -5.25 9.22
C GLY A 16 -1.85 -4.98 8.62
N GLU A 17 -2.31 -5.71 7.60
CA GLU A 17 -3.62 -5.49 6.96
C GLU A 17 -4.79 -5.49 7.97
N TYR A 18 -5.60 -6.54 8.03
CA TYR A 18 -6.71 -6.61 8.98
C TYR A 18 -6.27 -6.45 10.44
N SER A 19 -5.01 -6.75 10.76
CA SER A 19 -4.49 -6.71 12.13
C SER A 19 -4.30 -5.29 12.68
N VAL A 20 -4.03 -4.26 11.86
CA VAL A 20 -3.87 -2.87 12.38
C VAL A 20 -5.18 -2.35 12.98
N ILE A 21 -6.33 -2.82 12.49
CA ILE A 21 -7.65 -2.53 13.07
C ILE A 21 -7.75 -3.10 14.50
N CYS A 22 -7.02 -4.18 14.79
CA CYS A 22 -6.93 -4.85 16.08
C CYS A 22 -5.66 -4.45 16.88
N ASP A 23 -5.17 -3.21 16.72
CA ASP A 23 -3.99 -2.66 17.41
C ASP A 23 -2.65 -3.41 17.16
N SER A 24 -2.52 -4.09 16.01
CA SER A 24 -1.25 -4.66 15.55
C SER A 24 -0.29 -3.61 14.98
N MET A 25 0.97 -4.00 14.77
CA MET A 25 1.92 -3.21 14.00
C MET A 25 1.60 -3.29 12.50
N GLY A 26 1.91 -2.23 11.78
CA GLY A 26 1.87 -2.19 10.31
C GLY A 26 3.20 -1.76 9.72
N LEU A 27 3.49 -2.22 8.50
CA LEU A 27 4.65 -1.79 7.72
C LEU A 27 4.23 -1.59 6.27
N THR A 28 4.38 -0.36 5.78
CA THR A 28 4.08 0.02 4.40
C THR A 28 5.35 0.49 3.69
N ILE A 29 5.45 0.25 2.39
CA ILE A 29 6.56 0.70 1.55
C ILE A 29 6.02 1.40 0.29
N PRO A 30 6.74 2.39 -0.25
CA PRO A 30 6.44 2.90 -1.58
C PRO A 30 6.79 1.86 -2.66
N TYR A 31 6.03 1.84 -3.74
CA TYR A 31 6.22 0.95 -4.88
C TYR A 31 6.22 1.74 -6.19
N ALA A 32 7.42 2.08 -6.66
CA ALA A 32 7.62 3.00 -7.78
C ALA A 32 7.26 2.44 -9.16
N HIS A 33 7.00 1.13 -9.28
CA HIS A 33 6.60 0.51 -10.54
C HIS A 33 5.27 1.06 -11.06
N PHE A 34 4.35 1.39 -10.14
CA PHE A 34 3.13 2.08 -10.48
C PHE A 34 3.15 3.49 -9.91
N LYS A 35 2.63 4.44 -10.69
CA LYS A 35 2.69 5.85 -10.36
C LYS A 35 1.47 6.61 -10.88
N GLY A 36 1.21 7.76 -10.29
CA GLY A 36 0.29 8.73 -10.82
C GLY A 36 0.85 10.15 -10.77
N GLU A 37 0.33 11.00 -11.65
CA GLU A 37 0.67 12.42 -11.75
C GLU A 37 -0.56 13.21 -12.20
N LEU A 38 -0.61 14.48 -11.80
CA LEU A 38 -1.61 15.41 -12.35
C LEU A 38 -1.16 15.83 -13.76
N SER A 39 -2.05 15.82 -14.74
CA SER A 39 -1.78 16.28 -16.12
C SER A 39 -2.99 17.00 -16.68
N PHE A 40 -2.89 17.58 -17.88
CA PHE A 40 -4.03 18.17 -18.57
C PHE A 40 -4.31 17.46 -19.89
N ILE A 41 -5.58 17.28 -20.23
CA ILE A 41 -6.04 16.64 -21.47
C ILE A 41 -5.49 17.36 -22.71
N ASN A 42 -5.28 18.67 -22.62
CA ASN A 42 -4.82 19.52 -23.71
C ASN A 42 -3.29 19.66 -23.79
N GLU A 43 -2.53 18.93 -22.97
CA GLU A 43 -1.07 18.85 -23.10
C GLU A 43 -0.67 17.87 -24.21
N ASP A 44 0.50 18.09 -24.85
CA ASP A 44 1.10 17.17 -25.83
C ASP A 44 1.59 15.87 -25.15
N LYS A 45 0.65 15.03 -24.68
CA LYS A 45 0.90 13.70 -24.14
C LYS A 45 -0.07 12.70 -24.75
N TYR A 46 0.46 11.54 -25.14
CA TYR A 46 -0.36 10.40 -25.53
C TYR A 46 -0.94 9.74 -24.27
N THR A 47 -2.26 9.79 -24.13
CA THR A 47 -3.02 9.12 -23.07
C THR A 47 -4.31 8.52 -23.65
N ASP A 48 -4.98 7.67 -22.88
CA ASP A 48 -6.35 7.26 -23.16
C ASP A 48 -7.30 8.42 -22.82
N LEU A 49 -7.88 9.02 -23.85
CA LEU A 49 -8.75 10.20 -23.69
C LEU A 49 -10.01 9.90 -22.89
N GLU A 50 -10.59 8.70 -23.00
CA GLU A 50 -11.79 8.34 -22.24
C GLU A 50 -11.46 8.19 -20.76
N PHE A 51 -10.31 7.57 -20.45
CA PHE A 51 -9.78 7.52 -19.09
C PHE A 51 -9.54 8.93 -18.53
N ALA A 52 -8.92 9.82 -19.32
CA ALA A 52 -8.64 11.19 -18.89
C ALA A 52 -9.92 12.00 -18.64
N TYR A 53 -10.92 11.89 -19.51
CA TYR A 53 -12.22 12.54 -19.32
C TYR A 53 -12.96 12.00 -18.09
N GLU A 54 -12.92 10.69 -17.85
CA GLU A 54 -13.53 10.11 -16.65
C GLU A 54 -12.81 10.57 -15.38
N SER A 55 -11.48 10.57 -15.38
CA SER A 55 -10.67 11.10 -14.28
C SER A 55 -11.00 12.57 -13.99
N ASN A 56 -11.13 13.42 -15.02
CA ASN A 56 -11.58 14.81 -14.87
C ASN A 56 -13.00 14.91 -14.28
N ARG A 57 -13.95 14.08 -14.70
CA ARG A 57 -15.31 14.03 -14.13
C ARG A 57 -15.29 13.65 -12.65
N GLN A 58 -14.44 12.72 -12.25
CA GLN A 58 -14.28 12.34 -10.85
C GLN A 58 -13.67 13.48 -10.02
N LEU A 59 -12.67 14.21 -10.56
CA LEU A 59 -12.11 15.39 -9.91
C LEU A 59 -13.16 16.50 -9.73
N LYS A 60 -14.07 16.70 -10.70
CA LYS A 60 -15.21 17.62 -10.56
C LYS A 60 -16.07 17.27 -9.36
N LYS A 61 -16.48 16.01 -9.22
CA LYS A 61 -17.26 15.52 -8.05
C LYS A 61 -16.50 15.70 -6.75
N TYR A 62 -15.19 15.42 -6.76
CA TYR A 62 -14.36 15.58 -5.58
C TYR A 62 -14.22 17.05 -5.16
N SER A 63 -14.13 17.98 -6.12
CA SER A 63 -14.09 19.42 -5.82
C SER A 63 -15.36 19.93 -5.14
N LEU A 64 -16.53 19.33 -5.43
CA LEU A 64 -17.79 19.65 -4.75
C LEU A 64 -17.78 19.16 -3.31
N TYR A 65 -17.22 17.98 -3.06
CA TYR A 65 -17.02 17.46 -1.70
C TYR A 65 -16.09 18.38 -0.89
N LEU A 66 -14.96 18.82 -1.46
CA LEU A 66 -14.05 19.75 -0.79
C LEU A 66 -14.70 21.11 -0.55
N GLN A 67 -15.48 21.63 -1.52
CA GLN A 67 -16.25 22.87 -1.32
C GLN A 67 -17.18 22.75 -0.12
N LYS A 68 -17.93 21.66 -0.03
CA LYS A 68 -18.84 21.43 1.09
C LYS A 68 -18.10 21.44 2.43
N LEU A 69 -16.97 20.74 2.55
CA LEU A 69 -16.17 20.76 3.78
C LEU A 69 -15.67 22.17 4.15
N ILE A 70 -15.35 23.00 3.16
CA ILE A 70 -14.93 24.39 3.39
C ILE A 70 -16.11 25.22 3.87
N ASP A 71 -17.26 25.12 3.20
CA ASP A 71 -18.48 25.88 3.52
C ASP A 71 -19.01 25.53 4.92
N ASP A 72 -18.91 24.25 5.31
CA ASP A 72 -19.30 23.74 6.62
C ASP A 72 -18.24 24.03 7.71
N GLY A 73 -17.07 24.57 7.34
CA GLY A 73 -15.96 24.85 8.27
C GLY A 73 -15.28 23.59 8.82
N GLU A 74 -15.42 22.45 8.13
CA GLU A 74 -14.93 21.14 8.56
C GLU A 74 -13.56 20.79 7.98
N LEU A 75 -13.11 21.46 6.91
CA LEU A 75 -11.81 21.20 6.30
C LEU A 75 -10.68 21.59 7.27
N ILE A 76 -9.85 20.63 7.68
CA ILE A 76 -8.89 20.82 8.78
C ILE A 76 -7.57 21.48 8.36
N PHE A 77 -7.44 21.83 7.07
CA PHE A 77 -6.25 22.45 6.52
C PHE A 77 -6.63 23.38 5.36
N GLU A 78 -5.72 24.29 5.01
CA GLU A 78 -5.94 25.24 3.92
C GLU A 78 -5.70 24.57 2.55
N PHE A 79 -6.72 24.61 1.70
CA PHE A 79 -6.70 24.05 0.35
C PHE A 79 -7.12 25.12 -0.66
N ASP A 80 -6.31 25.33 -1.71
CA ASP A 80 -6.62 26.27 -2.79
C ASP A 80 -7.63 25.68 -3.76
N LEU A 81 -8.89 25.69 -3.33
CA LEU A 81 -10.01 25.17 -4.10
C LEU A 81 -10.27 25.99 -5.38
N SER A 82 -9.92 27.28 -5.38
CA SER A 82 -10.09 28.15 -6.54
C SER A 82 -9.19 27.72 -7.68
N SER A 83 -7.88 27.55 -7.42
CA SER A 83 -6.93 27.05 -8.41
C SER A 83 -7.27 25.62 -8.85
N PHE A 84 -7.67 24.75 -7.92
CA PHE A 84 -8.07 23.38 -8.26
C PHE A 84 -9.25 23.34 -9.24
N LYS A 85 -10.33 24.09 -8.98
CA LYS A 85 -11.49 24.18 -9.89
C LYS A 85 -11.10 24.76 -11.25
N LYS A 86 -10.30 25.82 -11.26
CA LYS A 86 -9.80 26.44 -12.50
C LYS A 86 -9.01 25.45 -13.35
N ASP A 87 -8.18 24.61 -12.73
CA ASP A 87 -7.40 23.61 -13.46
C ASP A 87 -8.28 22.44 -13.93
N ILE A 88 -9.26 22.00 -13.15
CA ILE A 88 -10.29 21.05 -13.61
C ILE A 88 -10.99 21.55 -14.87
N ASP A 89 -11.35 22.83 -14.95
CA ASP A 89 -12.00 23.43 -16.12
C ASP A 89 -11.07 23.49 -17.34
N LYS A 90 -9.75 23.58 -17.13
CA LYS A 90 -8.75 23.46 -18.20
C LYS A 90 -8.48 22.01 -18.64
N GLY A 91 -9.14 21.03 -18.01
CA GLY A 91 -8.96 19.62 -18.32
C GLY A 91 -7.95 18.89 -17.44
N LEU A 92 -7.74 19.32 -16.19
CA LEU A 92 -6.94 18.57 -15.22
C LEU A 92 -7.48 17.15 -15.06
N TYR A 93 -6.60 16.16 -15.12
CA TYR A 93 -6.92 14.79 -14.80
C TYR A 93 -5.76 14.16 -14.03
N PHE A 94 -6.04 13.07 -13.33
CA PHE A 94 -5.01 12.26 -12.70
C PHE A 94 -4.65 11.10 -13.63
N GLU A 95 -3.47 11.20 -14.24
CA GLU A 95 -2.85 10.12 -15.02
C GLU A 95 -2.30 9.09 -14.04
N SER A 96 -2.66 7.82 -14.19
CA SER A 96 -2.31 6.80 -13.20
C SER A 96 -2.18 5.42 -13.84
N SER A 97 -1.00 4.83 -13.65
CA SER A 97 -0.76 3.42 -13.96
C SER A 97 -1.11 2.49 -12.79
N ILE A 98 -1.58 3.02 -11.66
CA ILE A 98 -1.89 2.25 -10.43
C ILE A 98 -3.24 1.53 -10.62
N PRO A 99 -3.29 0.18 -10.69
CA PRO A 99 -4.54 -0.52 -10.90
C PRO A 99 -5.50 -0.34 -9.72
N GLN A 100 -6.73 0.06 -10.02
CA GLN A 100 -7.78 0.25 -9.01
C GLN A 100 -8.30 -1.09 -8.51
N GLY A 101 -8.50 -1.21 -7.19
CA GLY A 101 -8.96 -2.47 -6.56
C GLY A 101 -7.88 -3.53 -6.39
N PHE A 102 -6.60 -3.20 -6.61
CA PHE A 102 -5.47 -4.15 -6.48
C PHE A 102 -4.73 -4.05 -5.13
N GLY A 103 -5.25 -3.25 -4.18
CA GLY A 103 -4.67 -3.12 -2.83
C GLY A 103 -3.39 -2.27 -2.74
N ILE A 104 -3.00 -1.59 -3.81
CA ILE A 104 -1.73 -0.82 -3.87
C ILE A 104 -1.89 0.72 -3.82
N GLY A 105 -3.08 1.22 -3.44
CA GLY A 105 -3.24 2.62 -3.01
C GLY A 105 -3.45 3.68 -4.10
N SER A 106 -4.31 3.44 -5.10
CA SER A 106 -4.63 4.45 -6.13
C SER A 106 -5.27 5.72 -5.55
N SER A 107 -6.20 5.62 -4.60
CA SER A 107 -6.79 6.78 -3.92
C SER A 107 -5.75 7.55 -3.12
N GLY A 108 -4.84 6.83 -2.46
CA GLY A 108 -3.72 7.39 -1.72
C GLY A 108 -2.83 8.29 -2.58
N ALA A 109 -2.45 7.81 -3.76
CA ALA A 109 -1.62 8.58 -4.68
C ALA A 109 -2.31 9.87 -5.17
N LEU A 110 -3.62 9.81 -5.46
CA LEU A 110 -4.39 11.00 -5.84
C LEU A 110 -4.49 12.01 -4.70
N CYS A 111 -4.84 11.57 -3.48
CA CYS A 111 -4.90 12.47 -2.32
C CYS A 111 -3.55 13.12 -2.02
N ALA A 112 -2.45 12.36 -2.14
CA ALA A 112 -1.10 12.90 -2.01
C ALA A 112 -0.78 13.95 -3.09
N ALA A 113 -1.16 13.69 -4.35
CA ALA A 113 -0.96 14.61 -5.45
C ALA A 113 -1.73 15.92 -5.27
N LEU A 114 -3.01 15.85 -4.87
CA LEU A 114 -3.81 17.04 -4.66
C LEU A 114 -3.35 17.86 -3.45
N TYR A 115 -2.97 17.21 -2.34
CA TYR A 115 -2.37 17.92 -1.21
C TYR A 115 -1.07 18.60 -1.61
N ASN A 116 -0.25 17.93 -2.43
CA ASN A 116 1.00 18.50 -2.90
C ASN A 116 0.79 19.70 -3.84
N GLU A 117 -0.19 19.64 -4.74
CA GLU A 117 -0.41 20.72 -5.70
C GLU A 117 -1.18 21.90 -5.08
N TYR A 118 -2.24 21.62 -4.33
CA TYR A 118 -3.22 22.63 -3.90
C TYR A 118 -3.26 22.86 -2.38
N GLY A 119 -2.52 22.09 -1.58
CA GLY A 119 -2.37 22.38 -0.15
C GLY A 119 -1.58 23.66 0.07
N GLN A 120 -2.04 24.50 0.99
CA GLN A 120 -1.32 25.69 1.46
C GLN A 120 -0.56 25.37 2.75
N ASN A 121 0.53 26.10 3.01
CA ASN A 121 1.38 25.89 4.20
C ASN A 121 1.78 24.41 4.39
N LYS A 122 2.10 23.73 3.28
CA LYS A 122 2.36 22.28 3.23
C LYS A 122 3.49 21.89 4.15
N ILE A 123 3.31 20.77 4.86
CA ILE A 123 4.40 20.10 5.56
C ILE A 123 5.32 19.50 4.49
N PRO A 124 6.59 19.91 4.40
CA PRO A 124 7.48 19.43 3.35
C PRO A 124 7.75 17.93 3.50
N ASN A 125 7.83 17.21 2.38
CA ASN A 125 8.37 15.86 2.37
C ASN A 125 9.89 15.90 2.62
N SER A 126 10.27 15.82 3.90
CA SER A 126 11.66 15.86 4.36
C SER A 126 12.02 14.57 5.08
N ARG A 127 13.28 14.13 4.93
CA ARG A 127 13.85 13.02 5.71
C ARG A 127 13.86 13.29 7.22
N HIS A 128 13.74 14.55 7.62
CA HIS A 128 13.73 14.98 9.03
C HIS A 128 12.34 15.33 9.54
N ILE A 129 11.27 14.88 8.86
CA ILE A 129 9.89 15.10 9.30
C ILE A 129 9.68 14.58 10.72
N SER A 130 9.13 15.42 11.59
CA SER A 130 8.86 15.09 12.98
C SER A 130 7.64 14.17 13.12
N LYS A 131 7.55 13.43 14.23
CA LYS A 131 6.38 12.61 14.56
C LYS A 131 5.09 13.44 14.60
N LYS A 132 5.16 14.70 15.07
CA LYS A 132 4.01 15.62 15.12
C LYS A 132 3.51 15.95 13.70
N GLU A 133 4.43 16.21 12.78
CA GLU A 133 4.11 16.48 11.38
C GLU A 133 3.53 15.25 10.67
N ILE A 134 4.11 14.05 10.89
CA ILE A 134 3.56 12.79 10.37
C ILE A 134 2.12 12.59 10.86
N LEU A 135 1.85 12.84 12.15
CA LEU A 135 0.51 12.73 12.71
C LEU A 135 -0.46 13.77 12.14
N ASN A 136 0.01 14.98 11.84
CA ASN A 136 -0.82 15.99 11.20
C ASN A 136 -1.17 15.62 9.76
N LEU A 137 -0.16 15.21 8.97
CA LEU A 137 -0.36 14.70 7.62
C LEU A 137 -1.33 13.51 7.61
N LYS A 138 -1.19 12.57 8.54
CA LYS A 138 -2.13 11.44 8.67
C LYS A 138 -3.58 11.90 8.83
N LYS A 139 -3.84 12.93 9.64
CA LYS A 139 -5.20 13.47 9.82
C LYS A 139 -5.72 14.14 8.55
N ILE A 140 -4.89 14.95 7.90
CA ILE A 140 -5.23 15.61 6.63
C ILE A 140 -5.57 14.57 5.57
N PHE A 141 -4.73 13.56 5.42
CA PHE A 141 -4.91 12.49 4.46
C PHE A 141 -6.09 11.58 4.78
N ALA A 142 -6.39 11.35 6.06
CA ALA A 142 -7.60 10.63 6.45
C ALA A 142 -8.87 11.39 6.02
N GLN A 143 -8.91 12.72 6.19
CA GLN A 143 -10.04 13.54 5.72
C GLN A 143 -10.15 13.51 4.20
N LEU A 144 -9.05 13.73 3.48
CA LEU A 144 -9.07 13.69 2.01
C LEU A 144 -9.54 12.34 1.47
N GLU A 145 -8.99 11.24 1.98
CA GLU A 145 -9.30 9.90 1.49
C GLU A 145 -10.69 9.39 1.92
N SER A 146 -11.30 10.00 2.94
CA SER A 146 -12.67 9.66 3.37
C SER A 146 -13.71 9.84 2.27
N TYR A 147 -13.44 10.68 1.26
CA TYR A 147 -14.27 10.79 0.06
C TYR A 147 -14.47 9.45 -0.68
N PHE A 148 -13.43 8.61 -0.73
CA PHE A 148 -13.45 7.34 -1.48
C PHE A 148 -13.99 6.17 -0.66
N HIS A 149 -13.77 6.17 0.65
CA HIS A 149 -14.02 4.99 1.51
C HIS A 149 -14.92 5.27 2.73
N GLY A 150 -15.41 6.51 2.89
CA GLY A 150 -16.19 6.97 4.06
C GLY A 150 -15.34 7.13 5.33
N VAL A 151 -14.62 6.09 5.75
CA VAL A 151 -13.67 6.12 6.87
C VAL A 151 -12.29 5.76 6.36
N SER A 152 -11.31 6.64 6.55
CA SER A 152 -9.91 6.39 6.20
C SER A 152 -8.98 6.48 7.41
N SER A 153 -7.93 5.67 7.40
CA SER A 153 -6.83 5.76 8.36
C SER A 153 -5.82 6.87 8.02
N GLY A 154 -5.84 7.39 6.79
CA GLY A 154 -4.87 8.34 6.24
C GLY A 154 -3.49 7.76 5.96
N ILE A 155 -3.27 6.46 6.18
CA ILE A 155 -1.96 5.81 6.02
C ILE A 155 -1.55 5.71 4.54
N ASP A 156 -2.49 5.39 3.66
CA ASP A 156 -2.20 5.14 2.25
C ASP A 156 -1.73 6.42 1.53
N PRO A 157 -2.44 7.55 1.61
CA PRO A 157 -1.93 8.81 1.06
C PRO A 157 -0.67 9.30 1.76
N LEU A 158 -0.53 9.09 3.08
CA LEU A 158 0.68 9.44 3.82
C LEU A 158 1.91 8.71 3.26
N ASN A 159 1.79 7.42 2.94
CA ASN A 159 2.89 6.66 2.34
C ASN A 159 3.23 7.18 0.93
N CYS A 160 2.20 7.43 0.12
CA CYS A 160 2.37 7.97 -1.24
C CYS A 160 3.04 9.35 -1.23
N TYR A 161 2.72 10.18 -0.24
CA TYR A 161 3.30 11.51 -0.05
C TYR A 161 4.75 11.45 0.43
N LEU A 162 5.03 10.69 1.50
CA LEU A 162 6.37 10.63 2.11
C LEU A 162 7.37 9.84 1.27
N LYS A 163 6.93 8.88 0.44
CA LYS A 163 7.80 8.05 -0.42
C LYS A 163 8.88 7.31 0.39
N HIS A 164 8.57 6.96 1.63
CA HIS A 164 9.43 6.24 2.56
C HIS A 164 8.68 5.08 3.21
N PRO A 165 9.36 4.00 3.62
CA PRO A 165 8.71 2.97 4.43
C PRO A 165 8.23 3.56 5.76
N ILE A 166 7.00 3.23 6.14
CA ILE A 166 6.37 3.71 7.38
C ILE A 166 6.02 2.52 8.24
N ILE A 167 6.48 2.53 9.49
CA ILE A 167 6.03 1.62 10.54
C ILE A 167 4.89 2.27 11.31
N ILE A 168 3.89 1.47 11.65
CA ILE A 168 2.71 1.85 12.44
C ILE A 168 2.73 0.98 13.68
N GLN A 169 2.56 1.58 14.86
CA GLN A 169 2.40 0.89 16.13
C GLN A 169 1.18 1.46 16.85
N GLY A 170 0.04 0.81 16.69
CA GLY A 170 -1.24 1.35 17.16
C GLY A 170 -1.64 2.67 16.44
N LYS A 171 -2.56 3.42 17.06
CA LYS A 171 -3.23 4.57 16.40
C LYS A 171 -2.34 5.80 16.21
N ALA A 172 -1.35 6.02 17.06
CA ALA A 172 -0.64 7.30 17.17
C ALA A 172 0.90 7.20 17.09
N ASP A 173 1.46 5.99 16.91
CA ASP A 173 2.89 5.85 16.73
C ASP A 173 3.22 5.47 15.29
N LEU A 174 3.69 6.47 14.54
CA LEU A 174 4.16 6.32 13.17
C LEU A 174 5.56 6.89 13.06
N SER A 175 6.43 6.16 12.35
CA SER A 175 7.78 6.63 12.04
C SER A 175 8.25 6.06 10.71
N THR A 176 9.21 6.72 10.08
CA THR A 176 9.88 6.20 8.89
C THR A 176 10.93 5.17 9.31
N VAL A 177 11.06 4.07 8.55
CA VAL A 177 12.05 3.02 8.84
C VAL A 177 12.90 2.68 7.62
N GLY A 178 14.10 2.18 7.85
CA GLY A 178 14.91 1.54 6.82
C GLY A 178 14.69 0.02 6.85
N ILE A 179 14.53 -0.60 5.68
CA ILE A 179 14.57 -2.06 5.53
C ILE A 179 15.99 -2.43 5.06
N PRO A 180 16.78 -3.19 5.85
CA PRO A 180 18.18 -3.43 5.58
C PRO A 180 18.36 -4.36 4.37
N ARG A 181 18.91 -3.84 3.28
CA ARG A 181 18.96 -4.60 2.02
C ARG A 181 20.03 -5.69 1.92
N ASN A 182 21.06 -5.57 2.75
CA ASN A 182 22.27 -6.40 2.67
C ASN A 182 22.35 -7.42 3.82
N LYS A 183 21.33 -7.49 4.69
CA LYS A 183 21.29 -8.40 5.85
C LYS A 183 20.48 -9.67 5.59
N HIS A 184 19.77 -9.73 4.48
CA HIS A 184 18.96 -10.86 4.07
C HIS A 184 19.64 -11.64 2.92
N ASP A 185 19.25 -12.91 2.73
CA ASP A 185 19.81 -13.77 1.68
C ASP A 185 19.70 -13.09 0.30
N GLU A 186 20.81 -13.01 -0.44
CA GLU A 186 20.90 -12.36 -1.75
C GLU A 186 19.92 -12.93 -2.80
N LYS A 187 19.48 -14.17 -2.63
CA LYS A 187 18.49 -14.82 -3.51
C LYS A 187 17.05 -14.51 -3.11
N GLY A 188 16.87 -13.99 -1.90
CA GLY A 188 15.56 -13.69 -1.34
C GLY A 188 14.90 -12.48 -2.01
N ALA A 189 13.57 -12.51 -2.03
CA ALA A 189 12.77 -11.47 -2.67
C ALA A 189 11.38 -11.34 -2.04
N ILE A 190 10.81 -10.15 -2.21
CA ILE A 190 9.39 -9.87 -2.06
C ILE A 190 8.82 -9.70 -3.46
N PHE A 191 7.68 -10.31 -3.75
CA PHE A 191 7.05 -10.30 -5.06
C PHE A 191 5.53 -10.18 -4.96
N LEU A 192 4.89 -9.76 -6.05
CA LEU A 192 3.43 -9.78 -6.21
C LEU A 192 3.03 -10.91 -7.17
N ILE A 193 1.83 -11.45 -6.97
CA ILE A 193 1.14 -12.31 -7.92
C ILE A 193 -0.16 -11.61 -8.31
N ASN A 194 -0.41 -11.41 -9.59
CA ASN A 194 -1.68 -10.87 -10.08
C ASN A 194 -2.75 -11.97 -10.08
N THR A 195 -3.88 -11.75 -9.43
CA THR A 195 -4.97 -12.73 -9.38
C THR A 195 -5.92 -12.65 -10.58
N GLY A 196 -5.72 -11.69 -11.47
CA GLY A 196 -6.45 -11.54 -12.74
C GLY A 196 -7.77 -10.76 -12.66
N HIS A 197 -8.26 -10.45 -11.46
CA HIS A 197 -9.47 -9.65 -11.24
C HIS A 197 -9.26 -8.69 -10.07
N ALA A 198 -9.97 -7.56 -10.05
CA ALA A 198 -9.93 -6.66 -8.90
C ALA A 198 -10.59 -7.28 -7.66
N GLY A 199 -10.14 -6.89 -6.47
CA GLY A 199 -10.77 -7.24 -5.19
C GLY A 199 -11.78 -6.18 -4.75
N MET A 200 -12.70 -6.57 -3.87
CA MET A 200 -13.70 -5.67 -3.29
C MET A 200 -13.42 -5.47 -1.80
N THR A 201 -12.91 -4.29 -1.43
CA THR A 201 -12.47 -4.00 -0.06
C THR A 201 -13.62 -3.99 0.95
N GLU A 202 -14.69 -3.25 0.66
CA GLU A 202 -15.75 -2.98 1.64
C GLU A 202 -16.47 -4.26 2.14
N PRO A 203 -16.90 -5.20 1.27
CA PRO A 203 -17.56 -6.41 1.72
C PRO A 203 -16.66 -7.30 2.59
N LEU A 204 -15.38 -7.41 2.25
CA LEU A 204 -14.44 -8.25 2.99
C LEU A 204 -14.06 -7.64 4.34
N VAL A 205 -13.96 -6.31 4.42
CA VAL A 205 -13.77 -5.61 5.70
C VAL A 205 -14.99 -5.78 6.60
N LYS A 206 -16.21 -5.64 6.06
CA LYS A 206 -17.44 -5.93 6.80
C LYS A 206 -17.47 -7.37 7.32
N LEU A 207 -17.16 -8.33 6.45
CA LEU A 207 -17.08 -9.75 6.84
C LEU A 207 -16.09 -9.98 7.99
N PHE A 208 -14.90 -9.39 7.92
CA PHE A 208 -13.90 -9.50 8.98
C PHE A 208 -14.40 -8.93 10.32
N PHE A 209 -15.08 -7.77 10.30
CA PHE A 209 -15.69 -7.22 11.51
C PHE A 209 -16.78 -8.12 12.08
N GLU A 210 -17.62 -8.72 11.24
CA GLU A 210 -18.62 -9.70 11.69
C GLU A 210 -17.97 -10.93 12.31
N GLN A 211 -16.90 -11.46 11.71
CA GLN A 211 -16.13 -12.58 12.29
C GLN A 211 -15.48 -12.20 13.62
N CYS A 212 -14.95 -10.99 13.76
CA CYS A 212 -14.38 -10.47 15.01
C CYS A 212 -15.40 -10.37 16.16
N LYS A 213 -16.71 -10.38 15.89
CA LYS A 213 -17.72 -10.49 16.97
C LYS A 213 -17.71 -11.86 17.65
N GLN A 214 -17.18 -12.88 16.98
CA GLN A 214 -17.01 -14.21 17.58
C GLN A 214 -15.74 -14.23 18.44
N HIS A 215 -15.90 -14.50 19.73
CA HIS A 215 -14.79 -14.47 20.69
C HIS A 215 -13.64 -15.42 20.31
N SER A 216 -13.94 -16.60 19.76
CA SER A 216 -12.92 -17.58 19.31
C SER A 216 -12.07 -17.04 18.17
N PHE A 217 -12.68 -16.41 17.16
CA PHE A 217 -11.97 -15.80 16.04
C PHE A 217 -11.16 -14.59 16.49
N TYR A 218 -11.76 -13.68 17.27
CA TYR A 218 -11.01 -12.53 17.79
C TYR A 218 -9.81 -12.96 18.65
N LYS A 219 -9.97 -14.02 19.45
CA LYS A 219 -8.88 -14.61 20.23
C LYS A 219 -7.75 -15.14 19.33
N SER A 220 -8.06 -15.83 18.23
CA SER A 220 -7.03 -16.34 17.31
C SER A 220 -6.28 -15.21 16.59
N ILE A 221 -6.98 -14.12 16.24
CA ILE A 221 -6.35 -12.90 15.71
C ILE A 221 -5.35 -12.34 16.73
N ARG A 222 -5.78 -12.16 17.99
CA ARG A 222 -4.95 -11.58 19.04
C ARG A 222 -3.77 -12.47 19.44
N ASP A 223 -4.01 -13.77 19.61
CA ASP A 223 -3.04 -14.70 20.19
C ASP A 223 -2.12 -15.35 19.14
N GLU A 224 -2.48 -15.31 17.84
CA GLU A 224 -1.68 -15.90 16.75
C GLU A 224 -1.31 -14.88 15.66
N MET A 225 -2.31 -14.26 14.99
CA MET A 225 -2.06 -13.39 13.84
C MET A 225 -1.19 -12.17 14.20
N ILE A 226 -1.54 -11.48 15.29
CA ILE A 226 -0.83 -10.28 15.74
C ILE A 226 0.63 -10.60 16.12
N PRO A 227 0.93 -11.63 16.95
CA PRO A 227 2.31 -12.04 17.23
C PRO A 227 3.11 -12.36 15.97
N PHE A 228 2.58 -13.18 15.05
CA PHE A 228 3.30 -13.51 13.82
C PHE A 228 3.57 -12.27 12.97
N ASN A 229 2.57 -11.41 12.77
CA ASN A 229 2.70 -10.17 12.00
C ASN A 229 3.74 -9.21 12.62
N ASN A 230 3.64 -8.96 13.93
CA ASN A 230 4.56 -8.07 14.64
C ASN A 230 6.00 -8.60 14.61
N ASN A 231 6.19 -9.91 14.78
CA ASN A 231 7.51 -10.52 14.71
C ASN A 231 8.08 -10.50 13.30
N CYS A 232 7.27 -10.67 12.25
CA CYS A 232 7.71 -10.47 10.87
C CYS A 232 8.25 -9.05 10.67
N ILE A 233 7.52 -8.02 11.12
CA ILE A 233 7.97 -6.62 11.00
C ILE A 233 9.29 -6.40 11.75
N LYS A 234 9.37 -6.84 13.01
CA LYS A 234 10.57 -6.65 13.85
C LYS A 234 11.80 -7.34 13.26
N SER A 235 11.66 -8.61 12.86
CA SER A 235 12.76 -9.38 12.29
C SER A 235 13.19 -8.88 10.92
N LEU A 236 12.25 -8.44 10.07
CA LEU A 236 12.56 -7.82 8.77
C LEU A 236 13.39 -6.54 8.94
N ILE A 237 12.96 -5.63 9.82
CA ILE A 237 13.67 -4.36 10.04
C ILE A 237 15.06 -4.59 10.67
N LYS A 238 15.22 -5.63 11.51
CA LYS A 238 16.50 -5.97 12.12
C LYS A 238 17.46 -6.74 11.21
N GLY A 239 16.96 -7.37 10.14
CA GLY A 239 17.75 -8.26 9.29
C GLY A 239 17.82 -9.71 9.80
N GLU A 240 16.88 -10.14 10.64
CA GLU A 240 16.86 -11.46 11.28
C GLU A 240 16.14 -12.49 10.39
N THR A 241 16.75 -12.87 9.26
CA THR A 241 16.12 -13.69 8.19
C THR A 241 15.47 -15.00 8.68
N LYS A 242 16.14 -15.78 9.54
CA LYS A 242 15.59 -17.04 10.05
C LYS A 242 14.32 -16.84 10.87
N GLU A 243 14.33 -15.83 11.75
CA GLU A 243 13.16 -15.52 12.59
C GLU A 243 12.04 -14.95 11.73
N PHE A 244 12.36 -14.14 10.72
CA PHE A 244 11.41 -13.63 9.74
C PHE A 244 10.65 -14.75 9.03
N PHE A 245 11.35 -15.69 8.39
CA PHE A 245 10.68 -16.77 7.65
C PHE A 245 9.94 -17.77 8.54
N LYS A 246 10.42 -18.01 9.77
CA LYS A 246 9.71 -18.80 10.77
C LYS A 246 8.34 -18.18 11.11
N ASN A 247 8.30 -16.88 11.42
CA ASN A 247 7.05 -16.19 11.73
C ASN A 247 6.17 -16.03 10.49
N LEU A 248 6.78 -15.78 9.33
CA LEU A 248 6.05 -15.61 8.08
C LEU A 248 5.33 -16.90 7.65
N ARG A 249 5.97 -18.06 7.83
CA ARG A 249 5.32 -19.36 7.63
C ARG A 249 4.10 -19.51 8.54
N GLY A 250 4.22 -19.13 9.81
CA GLY A 250 3.11 -19.12 10.77
C GLY A 250 1.97 -18.20 10.32
N LEU A 251 2.29 -16.97 9.93
CA LEU A 251 1.33 -15.99 9.42
C LEU A 251 0.61 -16.50 8.16
N SER A 252 1.37 -16.99 7.19
CA SER A 252 0.85 -17.54 5.92
C SER A 252 -0.13 -18.70 6.17
N LYS A 253 0.22 -19.64 7.06
CA LYS A 253 -0.69 -20.73 7.47
C LYS A 253 -1.95 -20.21 8.15
N PHE A 254 -1.80 -19.23 9.05
CA PHE A 254 -2.93 -18.64 9.75
C PHE A 254 -3.92 -17.98 8.77
N LEU A 255 -3.41 -17.20 7.82
CA LEU A 255 -4.22 -16.51 6.82
C LEU A 255 -4.95 -17.52 5.92
N LEU A 256 -4.25 -18.54 5.41
CA LEU A 256 -4.88 -19.57 4.59
C LEU A 256 -6.03 -20.28 5.31
N LYS A 257 -5.86 -20.58 6.62
CA LYS A 257 -6.85 -21.28 7.42
C LYS A 257 -8.04 -20.40 7.84
N ASN A 258 -7.79 -19.18 8.29
CA ASN A 258 -8.80 -18.37 8.99
C ASN A 258 -9.35 -17.22 8.13
N MET A 259 -8.64 -16.83 7.07
CA MET A 259 -9.01 -15.74 6.16
C MET A 259 -9.34 -16.26 4.76
N GLU A 260 -9.76 -17.52 4.67
CA GLU A 260 -10.08 -18.21 3.42
C GLU A 260 -11.04 -17.43 2.50
N PRO A 261 -12.11 -16.75 2.99
CA PRO A 261 -13.00 -15.96 2.13
C PRO A 261 -12.31 -14.77 1.43
N MET A 262 -11.15 -14.34 1.92
CA MET A 262 -10.34 -13.26 1.34
C MET A 262 -9.31 -13.78 0.33
N ILE A 263 -9.23 -15.09 0.08
CA ILE A 263 -8.27 -15.69 -0.84
C ILE A 263 -9.03 -16.17 -2.08
N PRO A 264 -8.70 -15.67 -3.29
CA PRO A 264 -9.32 -16.17 -4.51
C PRO A 264 -9.16 -17.68 -4.64
N GLU A 265 -10.23 -18.38 -5.02
CA GLU A 265 -10.31 -19.85 -5.00
C GLU A 265 -9.15 -20.53 -5.72
N THR A 266 -8.81 -20.03 -6.91
CA THR A 266 -7.72 -20.55 -7.75
C THR A 266 -6.35 -20.44 -7.09
N PHE A 267 -6.16 -19.54 -6.12
CA PHE A 267 -4.89 -19.31 -5.46
C PHE A 267 -4.74 -20.05 -4.12
N LYS A 268 -5.79 -20.70 -3.60
CA LYS A 268 -5.68 -21.48 -2.35
C LYS A 268 -4.72 -22.66 -2.49
N GLU A 269 -4.82 -23.40 -3.59
CA GLU A 269 -3.91 -24.53 -3.89
C GLU A 269 -2.47 -24.04 -4.06
N ILE A 270 -2.27 -22.97 -4.85
CA ILE A 270 -0.96 -22.34 -5.05
C ILE A 270 -0.35 -21.92 -3.71
N TRP A 271 -1.15 -21.29 -2.84
CA TRP A 271 -0.70 -20.90 -1.50
C TRP A 271 -0.25 -22.10 -0.67
N ASN A 272 -1.02 -23.20 -0.70
CA ASN A 272 -0.69 -24.41 0.03
C ASN A 272 0.61 -25.06 -0.49
N ILE A 273 0.83 -25.08 -1.81
CA ILE A 273 2.05 -25.59 -2.42
C ILE A 273 3.29 -24.84 -1.90
N GLY A 274 3.23 -23.51 -1.82
CA GLY A 274 4.33 -22.72 -1.24
C GLY A 274 4.64 -23.10 0.21
N LEU A 275 3.60 -23.35 1.02
CA LEU A 275 3.72 -23.75 2.42
C LEU A 275 4.30 -25.16 2.64
N ASP A 276 3.94 -26.09 1.76
CA ASP A 276 4.36 -27.49 1.82
C ASP A 276 5.80 -27.66 1.31
N THR A 277 6.13 -27.00 0.20
CA THR A 277 7.47 -27.04 -0.41
C THR A 277 8.46 -26.09 0.26
N SER A 278 7.97 -25.13 1.06
CA SER A 278 8.76 -24.04 1.64
C SER A 278 9.51 -23.19 0.61
N THR A 279 9.03 -23.13 -0.65
CA THR A 279 9.63 -22.30 -1.71
C THR A 279 9.22 -20.84 -1.60
N TYR A 280 8.03 -20.57 -1.09
CA TYR A 280 7.53 -19.22 -0.86
C TYR A 280 6.40 -19.22 0.17
N TYR A 281 6.14 -18.04 0.73
CA TYR A 281 5.03 -17.80 1.64
C TYR A 281 4.20 -16.64 1.12
N LEU A 282 2.89 -16.86 0.98
CA LEU A 282 1.97 -15.83 0.50
C LEU A 282 1.24 -15.17 1.67
N LYS A 283 0.75 -13.97 1.41
CA LYS A 283 -0.20 -13.23 2.24
C LYS A 283 -1.10 -12.38 1.36
N LEU A 284 -2.18 -11.89 1.95
CA LEU A 284 -3.05 -10.91 1.30
C LEU A 284 -2.27 -9.61 1.03
N CYS A 285 -2.58 -8.95 -0.09
CA CYS A 285 -2.18 -7.57 -0.35
C CYS A 285 -3.43 -6.68 -0.29
N GLY A 286 -3.52 -5.79 0.69
CA GLY A 286 -4.75 -5.05 0.97
C GLY A 286 -5.84 -5.94 1.57
N SER A 287 -7.08 -5.78 1.12
CA SER A 287 -8.25 -6.54 1.61
C SER A 287 -8.33 -7.98 1.11
N GLY A 288 -7.65 -8.31 0.01
CA GLY A 288 -7.80 -9.62 -0.63
C GLY A 288 -9.04 -9.71 -1.53
N GLY A 289 -9.46 -10.95 -1.82
CA GLY A 289 -10.56 -11.28 -2.74
C GLY A 289 -10.31 -10.87 -4.19
N GLY A 290 -9.05 -10.59 -4.54
CA GLY A 290 -8.61 -10.18 -5.87
C GLY A 290 -7.35 -9.32 -5.79
N GLY A 291 -7.01 -8.68 -6.91
CA GLY A 291 -5.89 -7.77 -7.03
C GLY A 291 -4.56 -8.48 -7.07
N PHE A 292 -3.68 -8.13 -6.12
CA PHE A 292 -2.43 -8.84 -5.93
C PHE A 292 -2.47 -9.71 -4.68
N LEU A 293 -1.73 -10.82 -4.72
CA LEU A 293 -1.20 -11.46 -3.51
C LEU A 293 0.25 -11.03 -3.32
N LEU A 294 0.69 -10.93 -2.07
CA LEU A 294 2.07 -10.61 -1.73
C LEU A 294 2.79 -11.89 -1.33
N GLY A 295 3.95 -12.13 -1.92
CA GLY A 295 4.77 -13.31 -1.67
C GLY A 295 6.18 -12.96 -1.22
N PHE A 296 6.77 -13.87 -0.45
CA PHE A 296 8.13 -13.78 0.03
C PHE A 296 8.83 -15.12 -0.17
N THR A 297 10.11 -15.07 -0.50
CA THR A 297 10.92 -16.27 -0.72
C THR A 297 12.37 -16.02 -0.31
N GLU A 298 13.04 -17.08 0.11
CA GLU A 298 14.50 -17.13 0.30
C GLU A 298 15.23 -17.34 -1.04
N ASP A 299 14.54 -17.82 -2.09
CA ASP A 299 15.12 -18.11 -3.40
C ASP A 299 14.14 -17.80 -4.53
N LEU A 300 14.30 -16.62 -5.14
CA LEU A 300 13.44 -16.10 -6.20
C LEU A 300 13.33 -17.05 -7.40
N GLU A 301 14.42 -17.71 -7.80
CA GLU A 301 14.42 -18.59 -8.97
C GLU A 301 13.64 -19.88 -8.68
N LYS A 302 13.76 -20.42 -7.45
CA LYS A 302 12.93 -21.56 -7.03
C LYS A 302 11.45 -21.20 -6.97
N ALA A 303 11.10 -20.04 -6.39
CA ALA A 303 9.72 -19.59 -6.32
C ALA A 303 9.13 -19.38 -7.73
N LYS A 304 9.91 -18.77 -8.65
CA LYS A 304 9.52 -18.58 -10.04
C LYS A 304 9.31 -19.90 -10.77
N PHE A 305 10.20 -20.86 -10.58
CA PHE A 305 10.08 -22.18 -11.18
C PHE A 305 8.82 -22.91 -10.68
N GLU A 306 8.56 -22.87 -9.38
CA GLU A 306 7.38 -23.51 -8.79
C GLU A 306 6.08 -22.87 -9.28
N LEU A 307 5.97 -21.53 -9.21
CA LEU A 307 4.78 -20.80 -9.65
C LEU A 307 4.49 -20.97 -11.16
N LYS A 308 5.54 -21.07 -11.99
CA LYS A 308 5.39 -21.27 -13.43
C LYS A 308 4.72 -22.61 -13.78
N LYS A 309 4.86 -23.65 -12.96
CA LYS A 309 4.15 -24.93 -13.15
C LYS A 309 2.63 -24.78 -13.11
N HIS A 310 2.14 -23.70 -12.49
CA HIS A 310 0.73 -23.37 -12.34
C HIS A 310 0.30 -22.18 -13.22
N ASN A 311 1.10 -21.81 -14.22
CA ASN A 311 0.89 -20.62 -15.07
C ASN A 311 0.76 -19.31 -14.28
N VAL A 312 1.45 -19.22 -13.14
CA VAL A 312 1.49 -18.00 -12.33
C VAL A 312 2.80 -17.27 -12.56
N GLU A 313 2.71 -16.01 -12.95
CA GLU A 313 3.85 -15.11 -13.01
C GLU A 313 3.96 -14.31 -11.71
N LEU A 314 5.20 -14.15 -11.23
CA LEU A 314 5.52 -13.27 -10.11
C LEU A 314 6.17 -11.98 -10.62
N ILE A 315 5.85 -10.86 -9.96
CA ILE A 315 6.41 -9.54 -10.22
C ILE A 315 7.31 -9.16 -9.05
N PRO A 316 8.64 -9.12 -9.21
CA PRO A 316 9.54 -8.76 -8.12
C PRO A 316 9.32 -7.31 -7.67
N VAL A 317 9.01 -7.12 -6.38
CA VAL A 317 8.88 -5.81 -5.74
C VAL A 317 10.23 -5.36 -5.19
N TYR A 318 10.94 -6.31 -4.61
CA TYR A 318 12.16 -6.06 -3.89
C TYR A 318 13.05 -7.31 -3.96
N LYS A 319 14.32 -7.12 -4.31
CA LYS A 319 15.35 -8.16 -4.32
C LYS A 319 16.48 -7.73 -3.40
N ASN A 320 16.99 -8.66 -2.59
CA ASN A 320 18.16 -8.39 -1.78
C ASN A 320 19.37 -8.09 -2.67
N ALA A 321 20.13 -7.05 -2.30
CA ALA A 321 21.27 -6.63 -3.08
C ALA A 321 22.49 -7.45 -2.68
N LYS A 322 23.33 -7.80 -3.66
CA LYS A 322 24.68 -8.25 -3.39
C LYS A 322 25.41 -7.14 -2.63
N VAL A 323 26.18 -7.50 -1.60
CA VAL A 323 27.24 -6.61 -1.12
C VAL A 323 28.21 -6.50 -2.29
N ILE A 324 28.15 -5.39 -3.02
CA ILE A 324 29.25 -5.03 -3.91
C ILE A 324 30.31 -4.48 -2.96
N ASP A 325 31.31 -5.30 -2.64
CA ASP A 325 32.57 -4.83 -2.07
C ASP A 325 33.22 -3.92 -3.11
N THR A 326 32.73 -2.69 -3.16
CA THR A 326 33.30 -1.65 -4.00
C THR A 326 34.47 -1.10 -3.21
N ILE A 327 35.63 -1.71 -3.47
CA ILE A 327 36.90 -0.99 -3.55
C ILE A 327 37.38 -0.42 -2.20
N LYS A 328 38.12 -1.24 -1.43
CA LYS A 328 39.29 -0.73 -0.72
C LYS A 328 40.35 -0.39 -1.80
N ASN A 329 40.27 0.79 -2.38
CA ASN A 329 41.37 1.38 -3.15
C ASN A 329 42.41 1.85 -2.11
N ILE A 330 43.56 1.17 -2.01
CA ILE A 330 44.93 1.70 -2.14
C ILE A 330 45.82 0.55 -2.59
#